data_AF-A0A2D5ZGN0-F1
#
_entry.id   AF-A0A2D5ZGN0-F1
#
_cell.length_a   1.000
_cell.length_b   1.000
_cell.length_c   1.000
_cell.angle_alpha   90.00
_cell.angle_beta   90.00
_cell.angle_gamma   90.00
#
_symmetry.space_group_name_H-M   'P 1'
#
loop_
_entity.id
_entity.type
_entity.pdbx_description
1 polymer ?
#
loop_
_entity_poly.entity_id
_entity_poly.type
_entity_poly.pdbx_seq_one_letter_code
_entity_poly.pdbx_strand_id
1 'polypeptide(L)'
;HLLALEKEDVEYREDLLSSTQVLIGLMKNATSHRDGMAFLLEAWFFAVQGDRENTDTALAQAKILLPTSFVFHRTALHIADIFGDGVLAEQHRMGIRGLLPDGYFEEESELRRILLKQHPWLKEITS
;
A
#
# COMPACT_ATOMS: atom_id res chain seq x y z
N HIS A 1 -4.03 8.23 -36.59
CA HIS A 1 -4.29 8.98 -35.33
C HIS A 1 -4.06 8.16 -34.05
N LEU A 2 -3.74 6.86 -34.12
CA LEU A 2 -3.47 6.00 -32.95
C LEU A 2 -2.03 6.02 -32.42
N LEU A 3 -1.08 6.63 -33.16
CA LEU A 3 0.34 6.67 -32.78
C LEU A 3 0.75 7.92 -31.97
N ALA A 4 -0.16 8.89 -31.78
CA ALA A 4 0.11 10.12 -31.04
C ALA A 4 -0.23 10.00 -29.54
N LEU A 5 -1.11 9.05 -29.18
CA LEU A 5 -1.50 8.79 -27.78
C LEU A 5 -0.41 8.05 -26.98
N GLU A 6 0.54 7.38 -27.63
CA GLU A 6 1.53 6.56 -26.92
C GLU A 6 2.73 7.35 -26.39
N LYS A 7 3.01 8.55 -26.92
CA LYS A 7 4.23 9.29 -26.56
C LYS A 7 3.98 10.30 -25.43
N GLU A 8 2.88 11.05 -25.49
CA GLU A 8 2.47 11.95 -24.40
C GLU A 8 2.14 11.18 -23.12
N ASP A 9 1.48 10.02 -23.21
CA ASP A 9 1.16 9.19 -22.03
C ASP A 9 2.41 8.59 -21.38
N VAL A 10 3.44 8.26 -22.16
CA VAL A 10 4.72 7.75 -21.64
C VAL A 10 5.54 8.88 -20.99
N GLU A 11 5.63 10.04 -21.63
CA GLU A 11 6.33 11.21 -21.09
C GLU A 11 5.67 11.70 -19.79
N TYR A 12 4.33 11.74 -19.75
CA TYR A 12 3.58 12.07 -18.53
C TYR A 12 3.79 11.07 -17.40
N ARG A 13 3.93 9.78 -17.74
CA ARG A 13 4.22 8.72 -16.76
C ARG A 13 5.65 8.84 -16.21
N GLU A 14 6.63 9.14 -17.05
CA GLU A 14 8.02 9.36 -16.61
C GLU A 14 8.14 10.56 -15.67
N ASP A 15 7.49 11.68 -16.01
CA ASP A 15 7.43 12.88 -15.17
C ASP A 15 6.77 12.60 -13.82
N LEU A 16 5.69 11.82 -13.81
CA LEU A 16 4.99 11.44 -12.59
C LEU A 16 5.86 10.53 -11.70
N LEU A 17 6.56 9.55 -12.30
CA LEU A 17 7.47 8.67 -11.57
C LEU A 17 8.64 9.45 -10.97
N SER A 18 9.26 10.33 -11.75
CA SER A 18 10.33 11.23 -11.30
C SER A 18 9.86 12.13 -10.15
N SER A 19 8.69 12.77 -10.30
CA SER A 19 8.11 13.62 -9.25
C SER A 19 7.80 12.83 -7.97
N THR A 20 7.27 11.60 -8.12
CA THR A 20 6.99 10.70 -6.99
C THR A 20 8.27 10.34 -6.25
N GLN A 21 9.33 9.99 -6.97
CA GLN A 21 10.62 9.68 -6.38
C GLN A 21 11.20 10.87 -5.60
N VAL A 22 11.12 12.08 -6.16
CA VAL A 22 11.57 13.31 -5.51
C VAL A 22 10.78 13.58 -4.23
N LEU A 23 9.46 13.45 -4.25
CA LEU A 23 8.61 13.68 -3.08
C LEU A 23 8.88 12.68 -1.95
N ILE A 24 9.06 11.40 -2.28
CA ILE A 24 9.46 10.36 -1.33
C ILE A 24 10.82 10.71 -0.71
N GLY A 25 11.79 11.10 -1.55
CA GLY A 25 13.12 11.52 -1.08
C GLY A 25 13.07 12.74 -0.16
N LEU A 26 12.27 13.75 -0.49
CA LEU A 26 12.06 14.93 0.35
C LEU A 26 11.46 14.56 1.71
N MET A 27 10.48 13.66 1.73
CA MET A 27 9.85 13.21 2.97
C MET A 27 10.82 12.40 3.85
N LYS A 28 11.63 11.51 3.25
CA LYS A 28 12.70 10.81 3.98
C LYS A 28 13.69 11.80 4.60
N ASN A 29 14.12 12.80 3.84
CA ASN A 29 15.06 13.81 4.34
C ASN A 29 14.45 14.68 5.44
N ALA A 30 13.23 15.18 5.27
CA ALA A 30 12.54 16.01 6.26
C ALA A 30 12.33 15.27 7.59
N THR A 31 12.16 13.95 7.53
CA THR A 31 11.94 13.09 8.70
C THR A 31 13.23 12.42 9.21
N SER A 32 14.40 12.82 8.69
CA SER A 32 15.69 12.18 9.01
C SER A 32 15.66 10.66 8.87
N HIS A 33 14.93 10.14 7.89
CA HIS A 33 14.75 8.72 7.60
C HIS A 33 14.08 7.94 8.76
N ARG A 34 13.26 8.62 9.57
CA ARG A 34 12.55 8.00 10.70
C ARG A 34 11.06 7.79 10.46
N ASP A 35 10.52 8.29 9.36
CA ASP A 35 9.12 8.08 9.01
C ASP A 35 8.96 6.80 8.17
N GLY A 36 8.37 5.77 8.76
CA GLY A 36 8.08 4.52 8.08
C GLY A 36 7.07 4.64 6.94
N MET A 37 6.25 5.70 6.90
CA MET A 37 5.37 5.98 5.75
C MET A 37 6.18 6.25 4.49
N ALA A 38 7.33 6.90 4.62
CA ALA A 38 8.19 7.21 3.49
C ALA A 38 8.77 5.93 2.85
N PHE A 39 9.16 4.97 3.67
CA PHE A 39 9.58 3.65 3.20
C PHE A 39 8.41 2.83 2.63
N LEU A 40 7.20 2.98 3.17
CA LEU A 40 6.02 2.29 2.65
C LEU A 40 5.64 2.79 1.24
N LEU A 41 5.72 4.10 1.02
CA LEU A 41 5.51 4.71 -0.30
C LEU A 41 6.62 4.36 -1.27
N GLU A 42 7.87 4.29 -0.80
CA GLU A 42 9.02 3.82 -1.58
C GLU A 42 8.83 2.37 -2.04
N ALA A 43 8.34 1.50 -1.16
CA ALA A 43 8.04 0.12 -1.52
C ALA A 43 6.95 0.02 -2.60
N TRP A 44 5.88 0.80 -2.47
CA TRP A 44 4.84 0.86 -3.49
C TRP A 44 5.38 1.39 -4.82
N PHE A 45 6.23 2.42 -4.79
CA PHE A 45 6.87 2.99 -5.98
C PHE A 45 7.75 1.96 -6.72
N PHE A 46 8.52 1.15 -5.99
CA PHE A 46 9.30 0.06 -6.58
C PHE A 46 8.40 -1.06 -7.13
N ALA A 47 7.28 -1.37 -6.46
CA ALA A 47 6.34 -2.37 -6.94
C ALA A 47 5.74 -2.00 -8.30
N VAL A 48 5.33 -0.74 -8.48
CA VAL A 48 4.79 -0.21 -9.74
C VAL A 48 5.80 -0.29 -10.89
N GLN A 49 7.11 -0.30 -10.58
CA GLN A 49 8.18 -0.47 -11.56
C GLN A 49 8.59 -1.94 -11.77
N GLY A 50 7.99 -2.88 -11.05
CA GLY A 50 8.33 -4.30 -11.12
C GLY A 50 9.60 -4.69 -10.34
N ASP A 51 10.14 -3.79 -9.51
CA ASP A 51 11.38 -4.00 -8.78
C ASP A 51 11.11 -4.68 -7.43
N ARG A 52 11.06 -6.01 -7.46
CA ARG A 52 10.73 -6.84 -6.29
C ARG A 52 11.74 -6.71 -5.15
N GLU A 53 13.03 -6.71 -5.46
CA GLU A 53 14.10 -6.69 -4.45
C GLU A 53 14.07 -5.39 -3.62
N ASN A 54 13.96 -4.26 -4.31
CA ASN A 54 13.88 -2.97 -3.63
C ASN A 54 12.53 -2.78 -2.93
N THR A 55 11.44 -3.36 -3.46
CA THR A 55 10.14 -3.38 -2.78
C THR A 55 10.22 -4.10 -1.44
N ASP A 56 10.77 -5.32 -1.42
CA ASP A 56 10.87 -6.13 -0.20
C ASP A 56 11.76 -5.44 0.85
N THR A 57 12.87 -4.84 0.41
CA THR A 57 13.76 -4.05 1.28
C THR A 57 13.04 -2.86 1.90
N ALA A 58 12.31 -2.08 1.10
CA ALA A 58 11.58 -0.91 1.58
C ALA A 58 10.40 -1.29 2.50
N LEU A 59 9.67 -2.39 2.21
CA LEU A 59 8.62 -2.92 3.09
C LEU A 59 9.18 -3.34 4.46
N ALA A 60 10.35 -3.97 4.48
CA ALA A 60 11.01 -4.35 5.73
C ALA A 60 11.37 -3.11 6.57
N GLN A 61 11.91 -2.05 5.95
CA GLN A 61 12.21 -0.78 6.63
C GLN A 61 10.94 -0.09 7.14
N ALA A 62 9.89 -0.05 6.30
CA ALA A 62 8.59 0.49 6.69
C ALA A 62 8.04 -0.23 7.92
N LYS A 63 8.11 -1.56 7.96
CA LYS A 63 7.65 -2.36 9.11
C LYS A 63 8.40 -2.07 10.40
N ILE A 64 9.69 -1.71 10.32
CA ILE A 64 10.50 -1.37 11.50
C ILE A 64 10.11 -0.01 12.07
N LEU A 65 9.84 0.97 11.19
CA LEU A 65 9.66 2.38 11.55
C LEU A 65 8.19 2.81 11.67
N LEU A 66 7.26 2.07 11.08
CA LEU A 66 5.83 2.30 11.16
C LEU A 66 5.17 1.19 11.99
N PRO A 67 4.50 1.53 13.10
CA PRO A 67 3.66 0.56 13.80
C PRO A 67 2.67 -0.09 12.84
N THR A 68 2.48 -1.40 13.01
CA THR A 68 1.56 -2.16 12.15
C THR A 68 0.16 -1.58 12.28
N SER A 69 -0.39 -1.14 11.14
CA SER A 69 -1.62 -0.35 11.06
C SER A 69 -2.41 -0.75 9.82
N PHE A 70 -3.68 -0.33 9.73
CA PHE A 70 -4.49 -0.54 8.53
C PHE A 70 -3.81 0.03 7.29
N VAL A 71 -3.15 1.19 7.38
CA VAL A 71 -2.46 1.80 6.24
C VAL A 71 -1.29 0.93 5.79
N PHE A 72 -0.46 0.46 6.73
CA PHE A 72 0.64 -0.45 6.40
C PHE A 72 0.14 -1.71 5.67
N HIS A 73 -0.82 -2.42 6.27
CA HIS A 73 -1.30 -3.67 5.68
C HIS A 73 -2.06 -3.47 4.38
N ARG A 74 -2.83 -2.40 4.24
CA ARG A 74 -3.57 -2.12 3.01
C ARG A 74 -2.64 -1.79 1.85
N THR A 75 -1.60 -0.98 2.08
CA THR A 75 -0.61 -0.69 1.04
C THR A 75 0.20 -1.93 0.69
N ALA A 76 0.60 -2.72 1.68
CA ALA A 76 1.35 -3.95 1.42
C ALA A 76 0.50 -5.04 0.73
N LEU A 77 -0.80 -5.10 1.00
CA LEU A 77 -1.75 -5.93 0.25
C LEU A 77 -1.84 -5.49 -1.22
N HIS A 78 -1.91 -4.18 -1.48
CA HIS A 78 -1.91 -3.67 -2.85
C HIS A 78 -0.59 -4.00 -3.59
N ILE A 79 0.55 -3.93 -2.90
CA ILE A 79 1.85 -4.38 -3.44
C ILE A 79 1.81 -5.87 -3.78
N ALA A 80 1.23 -6.70 -2.91
CA ALA A 80 1.06 -8.12 -3.16
C ALA A 80 0.22 -8.38 -4.43
N ASP A 81 -0.87 -7.62 -4.63
CA ASP A 81 -1.71 -7.71 -5.83
C ASP A 81 -0.94 -7.34 -7.11
N ILE A 82 -0.08 -6.31 -7.07
CA ILE A 82 0.77 -5.90 -8.21
C ILE A 82 1.68 -7.05 -8.66
N PHE A 83 2.25 -7.79 -7.71
CA PHE A 83 3.13 -8.93 -8.00
C PHE A 83 2.40 -10.27 -8.18
N GLY A 84 1.09 -10.32 -7.92
CA GLY A 84 0.36 -11.59 -7.85
C GLY A 84 0.83 -12.51 -6.72
N ASP A 85 1.35 -11.96 -5.62
CA ASP A 85 1.92 -12.71 -4.50
C ASP A 85 0.82 -13.08 -3.49
N GLY A 86 0.23 -14.26 -3.66
CA GLY A 86 -0.84 -14.75 -2.78
C GLY A 86 -0.41 -14.97 -1.33
N VAL A 87 0.88 -15.23 -1.07
CA VAL A 87 1.39 -15.46 0.30
C VAL A 87 1.47 -14.13 1.05
N LEU A 88 2.07 -13.12 0.40
CA LEU A 88 2.15 -11.77 0.96
C LEU A 88 0.76 -11.16 1.13
N ALA A 89 -0.15 -11.41 0.18
CA ALA A 89 -1.53 -10.97 0.26
C ALA A 89 -2.19 -11.55 1.52
N GLU A 90 -2.16 -12.87 1.70
CA GLU A 90 -2.80 -13.52 2.85
C GLU A 90 -2.22 -13.07 4.19
N GLN A 91 -0.89 -12.91 4.26
CA GLN A 91 -0.22 -12.36 5.45
C GLN A 91 -0.81 -11.00 5.85
N HIS A 92 -1.07 -10.11 4.89
CA HIS A 92 -1.59 -8.78 5.17
C HIS A 92 -3.10 -8.73 5.34
N ARG A 93 -3.86 -9.64 4.73
CA ARG A 93 -5.29 -9.84 5.07
C ARG A 93 -5.45 -10.27 6.52
N MET A 94 -4.64 -11.23 6.98
CA MET A 94 -4.61 -11.65 8.39
C MET A 94 -4.19 -10.50 9.32
N GLY A 95 -3.21 -9.69 8.91
CA GLY A 95 -2.83 -8.48 9.63
C GLY A 95 -3.99 -7.49 9.80
N ILE A 96 -4.75 -7.22 8.73
CA ILE A 96 -5.96 -6.37 8.78
C ILE A 96 -7.00 -6.97 9.72
N ARG A 97 -7.26 -8.27 9.64
CA ARG A 97 -8.22 -8.95 10.51
C ARG A 97 -7.83 -8.84 11.98
N GLY A 98 -6.54 -8.95 12.31
CA GLY A 98 -6.02 -8.80 13.67
C GLY A 98 -6.14 -7.39 14.24
N LEU A 99 -6.36 -6.37 13.39
CA LEU A 99 -6.58 -4.98 13.82
C LEU A 99 -8.07 -4.63 13.96
N LEU A 100 -8.97 -5.48 13.48
CA LEU A 100 -10.41 -5.26 13.59
C LEU A 100 -10.89 -5.64 15.00
N PRO A 101 -11.78 -4.84 15.61
CA PRO A 101 -12.38 -5.19 16.89
C PRO A 101 -13.27 -6.43 16.77
N ASP A 102 -13.39 -7.22 17.83
CA ASP A 102 -14.17 -8.48 17.83
C ASP A 102 -15.60 -8.30 17.31
N GLY A 103 -16.25 -7.21 17.72
CA GLY A 103 -17.61 -6.86 17.27
C GLY A 103 -17.73 -6.58 15.76
N TYR A 104 -16.64 -6.52 14.99
CA TYR A 104 -16.71 -6.50 13.52
C TYR A 104 -17.11 -7.85 12.94
N PHE A 105 -16.78 -8.96 13.61
CA PHE A 105 -17.05 -10.32 13.09
C PHE A 105 -18.45 -10.82 13.44
N GLU A 106 -19.21 -10.06 14.21
CA GLU A 106 -20.62 -10.33 14.52
C GLU A 106 -21.52 -9.76 13.41
N GLU A 107 -22.32 -10.62 12.77
CA GLU A 107 -23.07 -10.24 11.56
C GLU A 107 -24.06 -9.09 11.77
N GLU A 108 -24.77 -9.12 12.90
CA GLU A 108 -25.80 -8.14 13.30
C GLU A 108 -25.23 -6.94 14.07
N SER A 109 -23.91 -6.84 14.18
CA SER A 109 -23.28 -5.76 14.93
C SER A 109 -23.41 -4.41 14.21
N GLU A 110 -23.95 -3.43 14.93
CA GLU A 110 -23.95 -2.03 14.50
C GLU A 110 -22.54 -1.52 14.19
N LEU A 111 -21.53 -2.01 14.93
CA LEU A 111 -20.14 -1.65 14.71
C LEU A 111 -19.63 -2.19 13.36
N ARG A 112 -19.94 -3.46 13.02
CA ARG A 112 -19.65 -4.03 11.70
C ARG A 112 -20.30 -3.19 10.60
N ARG A 113 -21.59 -2.85 10.76
CA ARG A 113 -22.34 -2.04 9.79
C ARG A 113 -21.72 -0.65 9.58
N ILE A 114 -21.33 0.03 10.67
CA ILE A 114 -20.69 1.35 10.61
C ILE A 114 -19.33 1.27 9.91
N LEU A 115 -18.49 0.29 10.28
CA LEU A 115 -17.17 0.12 9.68
C LEU A 115 -17.26 -0.22 8.18
N LEU A 116 -18.16 -1.12 7.78
CA LEU A 116 -18.37 -1.44 6.37
C LEU A 116 -18.92 -0.24 5.56
N LYS A 117 -19.71 0.64 6.19
CA LYS A 117 -20.18 1.87 5.55
C LYS A 117 -19.05 2.88 5.33
N GLN A 118 -18.14 3.01 6.28
CA GLN A 118 -17.00 3.93 6.19
C GLN A 118 -15.84 3.36 5.35
N HIS A 119 -15.70 2.04 5.34
CA HIS A 119 -14.61 1.31 4.72
C HIS A 119 -15.14 0.08 3.94
N PRO A 120 -15.84 0.27 2.80
CA PRO A 120 -16.45 -0.83 2.05
C PRO A 120 -15.46 -1.92 1.60
N TRP A 121 -14.21 -1.52 1.35
CA TRP A 121 -13.09 -2.40 0.99
C TRP A 121 -12.79 -3.48 2.03
N LEU A 122 -13.20 -3.31 3.30
CA LEU A 122 -13.06 -4.35 4.32
C LEU A 122 -13.87 -5.61 3.97
N LYS A 123 -15.00 -5.46 3.25
CA LYS A 123 -15.81 -6.60 2.83
C LYS A 123 -15.02 -7.54 1.93
N GLU A 124 -14.27 -6.98 0.98
CA GLU A 124 -13.47 -7.75 0.00
C GLU A 124 -12.31 -8.50 0.64
N ILE A 125 -11.76 -7.97 1.74
CA ILE A 125 -10.59 -8.51 2.42
C ILE A 125 -10.95 -9.53 3.52
N THR A 126 -12.16 -9.41 4.09
CA THR A 126 -12.58 -10.19 5.26
C THR A 126 -13.64 -11.26 4.97
N SER A 127 -14.20 -11.27 3.76
CA SER A 127 -15.07 -12.36 3.25
C SER A 127 -14.24 -13.58 2.88
#